data_AF-A0AAE8QH41-F1
#
_entry.id   AF-A0AAE8QH41-F1
#
_cell.length_a   1.000
_cell.length_b   1.000
_cell.length_c   1.000
_cell.angle_alpha   90.00
_cell.angle_beta   90.00
_cell.angle_gamma   90.00
#
_symmetry.space_group_name_H-M   'P 1'
#
loop_
_entity.id
_entity.type
_entity.pdbx_description
1 polymer ?
#
loop_
_entity_poly.entity_id
_entity_poly.type
_entity_poly.pdbx_seq_one_letter_code
_entity_poly.pdbx_strand_id
1 'polypeptide(L)'
;LIGRGFGPESIVPLVFSRSYEMVLAVWAVAKSGAAYLPIDPKHPSDRIEHMLSDSGASFGLTTSAISETLPEIAQWLMIDD
;
A
#
# COMPACT_ATOMS: atom_id res chain seq x y z
N LEU A 1 3.61 -2.23 -11.00
CA LEU A 1 4.59 -2.64 -9.99
C LEU A 1 5.91 -3.11 -10.62
N ILE A 2 5.92 -4.14 -11.48
CA ILE A 2 7.15 -4.64 -12.14
C ILE A 2 7.97 -3.53 -12.84
N GLY A 3 7.33 -2.72 -13.69
CA GLY A 3 8.02 -1.60 -14.36
C GLY A 3 8.52 -0.48 -13.42
N ARG A 4 8.16 -0.53 -12.13
CA ARG A 4 8.66 0.35 -11.07
C ARG A 4 9.70 -0.35 -10.16
N GLY A 5 10.12 -1.58 -10.50
CA GLY A 5 11.16 -2.33 -9.78
C GLY A 5 10.69 -3.22 -8.63
N PHE A 6 9.38 -3.32 -8.37
CA PHE A 6 8.87 -4.20 -7.31
C PHE A 6 8.96 -5.67 -7.73
N GLY A 7 9.51 -6.50 -6.83
CA GLY A 7 9.80 -7.92 -7.05
C GLY A 7 9.87 -8.70 -5.72
N PRO A 8 10.48 -9.90 -5.72
CA PRO A 8 10.83 -10.62 -4.50
C PRO A 8 11.55 -9.70 -3.49
N GLU A 9 11.33 -9.95 -2.20
CA GLU A 9 11.86 -9.13 -1.09
C GLU A 9 11.35 -7.67 -1.04
N SER A 10 10.48 -7.25 -1.96
CA SER A 10 9.78 -5.96 -1.86
C SER A 10 8.51 -6.10 -1.03
N ILE A 11 8.21 -5.09 -0.20
CA ILE A 11 6.96 -5.00 0.56
C ILE A 11 6.14 -3.82 0.04
N VAL A 12 4.87 -4.06 -0.27
CA VAL A 12 3.93 -3.05 -0.77
C VAL A 12 2.75 -2.91 0.20
N PRO A 13 2.65 -1.83 0.97
CA PRO A 13 1.51 -1.52 1.82
C PRO A 13 0.26 -1.32 0.97
N LEU A 14 -0.84 -1.92 1.42
CA LEU A 14 -2.16 -1.80 0.83
C LEU A 14 -3.08 -1.15 1.85
N VAL A 15 -3.44 0.11 1.64
CA VAL A 15 -4.36 0.84 2.50
C VAL A 15 -5.68 1.05 1.76
N PHE A 16 -6.66 0.21 2.06
CA PHE A 16 -7.94 0.17 1.35
C PHE A 16 -9.10 -0.06 2.30
N SER A 17 -10.25 0.51 1.97
CA SER A 17 -11.53 -0.01 2.44
C SER A 17 -11.86 -1.32 1.71
N ARG A 18 -12.76 -2.14 2.27
CA ARG A 18 -13.21 -3.36 1.59
C ARG A 18 -13.87 -3.00 0.26
N SER A 19 -13.23 -3.39 -0.85
CA SER A 19 -13.71 -3.10 -2.21
C SER A 19 -13.08 -4.04 -3.24
N TYR A 20 -13.46 -3.90 -4.51
CA TYR A 20 -12.82 -4.68 -5.59
C TYR A 20 -11.42 -4.13 -5.93
N GLU A 21 -11.18 -2.83 -5.73
CA GLU A 21 -9.86 -2.19 -5.85
C GLU A 21 -8.85 -2.82 -4.88
N MET A 22 -9.27 -3.13 -3.65
CA MET A 22 -8.44 -3.88 -2.69
C MET A 22 -8.02 -5.24 -3.27
N VAL A 23 -8.96 -5.99 -3.85
CA VAL A 23 -8.69 -7.30 -4.44
C VAL A 23 -7.76 -7.17 -5.65
N LEU A 24 -7.98 -6.16 -6.50
CA LEU A 24 -7.11 -5.84 -7.63
C LEU A 24 -5.68 -5.55 -7.15
N ALA A 25 -5.52 -4.76 -6.10
CA ALA A 25 -4.23 -4.38 -5.53
C ALA A 25 -3.46 -5.60 -4.99
N VAL A 26 -4.13 -6.49 -4.26
CA VAL A 26 -3.53 -7.77 -3.80
C VAL A 26 -3.00 -8.57 -4.99
N TRP A 27 -3.79 -8.71 -6.05
CA TRP A 27 -3.36 -9.45 -7.25
C TRP A 27 -2.21 -8.76 -8.00
N ALA A 28 -2.19 -7.42 -8.05
CA ALA A 28 -1.12 -6.66 -8.68
C ALA A 28 0.23 -6.91 -7.95
N VAL A 29 0.22 -6.90 -6.62
CA VAL A 29 1.42 -7.17 -5.79
C VAL A 29 1.85 -8.64 -5.92
N ALA A 30 0.91 -9.57 -5.84
CA ALA A 30 1.21 -10.99 -6.01
C ALA A 30 1.83 -11.28 -7.39
N LYS A 31 1.31 -10.66 -8.46
CA LYS A 31 1.86 -10.78 -9.83
C LYS A 31 3.26 -10.18 -9.99
N SER A 32 3.66 -9.20 -9.16
CA SER A 32 5.04 -8.72 -9.17
C SER A 32 5.99 -9.62 -8.40
N GLY A 33 5.49 -10.60 -7.63
CA GLY A 33 6.30 -11.42 -6.73
C GLY A 33 6.69 -10.71 -5.43
N ALA A 34 6.09 -9.55 -5.15
CA ALA A 34 6.31 -8.81 -3.91
C ALA A 34 5.36 -9.31 -2.80
N ALA A 35 5.69 -9.01 -1.56
CA ALA A 35 4.79 -9.20 -0.42
C ALA A 35 3.86 -7.98 -0.29
N TYR A 36 2.59 -8.20 0.05
CA TYR A 36 1.69 -7.11 0.43
C TYR A 36 1.59 -6.99 1.94
N LEU A 37 1.53 -5.76 2.45
CA LEU A 37 1.27 -5.43 3.84
C LEU A 37 -0.14 -4.82 3.95
N PRO A 38 -1.16 -5.55 4.42
CA PRO A 38 -2.49 -4.99 4.57
C PRO A 38 -2.53 -4.02 5.76
N ILE A 39 -3.06 -2.82 5.55
CA ILE A 39 -3.24 -1.78 6.57
C ILE A 39 -4.69 -1.31 6.56
N ASP A 40 -5.34 -1.30 7.72
CA ASP A 40 -6.68 -0.73 7.87
C ASP A 40 -6.58 0.81 7.88
N PRO A 41 -7.25 1.54 6.96
CA PRO A 41 -7.26 3.01 6.96
C PRO A 41 -7.85 3.62 8.23
N LYS A 42 -8.57 2.85 9.05
CA LYS A 42 -9.12 3.31 10.34
C LYS A 42 -8.09 3.31 11.47
N HIS A 43 -6.87 2.84 11.22
CA HIS A 43 -5.80 2.99 12.19
C HIS A 43 -5.40 4.45 12.34
N PRO A 44 -5.08 4.89 13.56
CA PRO A 44 -4.43 6.18 13.78
C PRO A 44 -3.16 6.35 12.93
N SER A 45 -2.86 7.59 12.51
CA SER A 45 -1.72 7.89 11.61
C SER A 45 -0.39 7.38 12.17
N ASP A 46 -0.13 7.57 13.46
CA ASP A 46 1.07 7.09 14.15
C ASP A 46 1.21 5.56 14.08
N ARG A 47 0.10 4.83 14.13
CA ARG A 47 0.11 3.37 13.96
C ARG A 47 0.47 2.97 12.52
N ILE A 48 -0.08 3.67 11.53
CA ILE A 48 0.25 3.44 10.11
C ILE A 48 1.73 3.76 9.87
N GLU A 49 2.22 4.88 10.38
CA GLU A 49 3.63 5.29 10.29
C GLU A 49 4.55 4.24 10.88
N HIS A 50 4.21 3.71 12.06
CA HIS A 50 4.99 2.66 12.70
C HIS A 50 5.05 1.38 11.86
N MET A 51 3.94 0.94 11.27
CA MET A 51 3.92 -0.24 10.39
C MET A 51 4.76 -0.04 9.12
N LEU A 52 4.70 1.14 8.52
CA LEU A 52 5.52 1.49 7.37
C LEU A 52 7.01 1.50 7.72
N SER A 53 7.39 2.14 8.83
CA SER A 53 8.76 2.18 9.30
C SER A 53 9.32 0.79 9.64
N ASP A 54 8.53 -0.05 10.31
CA ASP A 54 8.93 -1.41 10.70
C ASP A 54 9.11 -2.32 9.49
N SER A 55 8.25 -2.17 8.48
CA SER A 55 8.35 -2.92 7.22
C SER A 55 9.43 -2.40 6.25
N GLY A 56 9.97 -1.20 6.47
CA GLY A 56 10.86 -0.52 5.54
C GLY A 56 10.19 -0.12 4.21
N ALA A 57 8.86 -0.19 4.13
CA ALA A 57 8.13 0.11 2.90
C ALA A 57 7.98 1.62 2.68
N SER A 58 8.43 2.09 1.52
CA SER A 58 8.38 3.50 1.12
C SER A 58 7.41 3.79 -0.03
N PHE A 59 6.71 2.77 -0.52
CA PHE A 59 5.75 2.89 -1.63
C PHE A 59 4.57 1.95 -1.42
N GLY A 60 3.35 2.49 -1.42
CA GLY A 60 2.12 1.74 -1.21
C GLY A 60 1.03 2.02 -2.25
N LEU A 61 -0.02 1.21 -2.20
CA LEU A 61 -1.22 1.39 -3.02
C LEU A 61 -2.40 1.80 -2.15
N THR A 62 -3.23 2.69 -2.66
CA THR A 62 -4.48 3.14 -2.02
C THR A 62 -5.48 3.65 -3.06
N THR A 63 -6.56 4.29 -2.62
CA THR A 63 -7.51 5.02 -3.46
C THR A 63 -7.46 6.52 -3.16
N SER A 64 -7.89 7.36 -4.11
CA SER A 64 -7.95 8.81 -3.91
C SER A 64 -8.76 9.19 -2.67
N ALA A 65 -9.87 8.48 -2.41
CA ALA A 65 -10.74 8.65 -1.24
C ALA A 65 -10.06 8.45 0.13
N ILE A 66 -8.91 7.78 0.20
CA ILE A 66 -8.16 7.51 1.44
C ILE A 66 -6.86 8.32 1.51
N SER A 67 -6.26 8.61 0.35
CA SER A 67 -4.92 9.20 0.21
C SER A 67 -4.63 10.40 1.12
N GLU A 68 -5.59 11.32 1.27
CA GLU A 68 -5.43 12.55 2.08
C GLU A 68 -5.23 12.30 3.58
N THR A 69 -5.58 11.11 4.07
CA THR A 69 -5.48 10.74 5.50
C THR A 69 -4.22 9.94 5.83
N LEU A 70 -3.42 9.60 4.81
CA LEU A 70 -2.26 8.75 4.97
C LEU A 70 -1.01 9.57 5.29
N PRO A 71 -0.09 9.02 6.08
CA PRO A 71 1.17 9.68 6.38
C PRO A 71 2.05 9.82 5.14
N GLU A 72 2.79 10.93 5.06
CA GLU A 72 3.65 11.29 3.92
C GLU A 72 5.00 10.55 3.89
N ILE A 73 5.25 9.66 4.86
CA ILE A 73 6.52 8.91 4.94
C ILE A 73 6.66 7.83 3.86
N ALA A 74 5.57 7.53 3.13
CA ALA A 74 5.56 6.64 1.98
C ALA A 74 4.91 7.34 0.77
N GLN A 75 5.36 6.97 -0.43
CA GLN A 75 4.73 7.37 -1.67
C GLN A 75 3.49 6.52 -1.93
N TRP A 76 2.34 7.16 -2.13
CA TRP A 76 1.07 6.49 -2.41
C TRP A 76 0.73 6.53 -3.90
N LEU A 77 0.44 5.36 -4.47
CA LEU A 77 -0.17 5.25 -5.79
C LEU A 77 -1.67 4.98 -5.64
N MET A 78 -2.48 5.92 -6.12
CA MET A 78 -3.93 5.77 -6.25
C MET A 78 -4.22 4.94 -7.49
N ILE A 79 -5.12 3.95 -7.38
CA ILE A 79 -5.42 3.02 -8.48
C ILE A 79 -6.77 3.27 -9.15
N ASP A 80 -7.51 4.26 -8.65
CA ASP A 80 -8.81 4.74 -9.12
C ASP A 80 -8.73 6.11 -9.83
N ASP A 81 -7.51 6.62 -10.04
CA ASP A 81 -7.20 7.85 -10.77
C ASP A 81 -6.74 7.59 -12.23
#